data_AF-A0A840WC21-F1
#
_entry.id   AF-A0A840WC21-F1
#
_cell.length_a   1.000
_cell.length_b   1.000
_cell.length_c   1.000
_cell.angle_alpha   90.00
_cell.angle_beta   90.00
_cell.angle_gamma   90.00
#
_symmetry.space_group_name_H-M   'P 1'
#
loop_
_entity.id
_entity.type
_entity.pdbx_description
1 polymer ?
#
loop_
_entity_poly.entity_id
_entity_poly.type
_entity_poly.pdbx_seq_one_letter_code
_entity_poly.pdbx_strand_id
1 'polypeptide(L)'
;MHDRHTETAPSSETVPSVEAQAEEQILLLRGRIDQMDAELAELLERRALIAAQVQRLKPVGYFAGRDLGRERELVERMAEHAPRLGADRLAEIMDSVISAGLAAAQEEAASAS
;
A
#
# COMPACT_ATOMS: atom_id res chain seq x y z
N MET A 1 32.07 63.32 -13.90
CA MET A 1 31.86 61.93 -14.34
C MET A 1 32.24 61.05 -13.17
N HIS A 2 31.26 60.46 -12.47
CA HIS A 2 31.51 59.48 -11.41
C HIS A 2 30.83 58.19 -11.83
N ASP A 3 31.61 57.30 -12.44
CA ASP A 3 31.17 55.94 -12.77
C ASP A 3 31.06 55.13 -11.47
N ARG A 4 29.84 54.99 -10.96
CA ARG A 4 29.53 53.99 -9.93
C ARG A 4 29.60 52.63 -10.59
N HIS A 5 30.70 51.93 -10.37
CA HIS A 5 30.76 50.49 -10.54
C HIS A 5 29.77 49.86 -9.55
N THR A 6 28.62 49.42 -10.07
CA THR A 6 27.74 48.50 -9.36
C THR A 6 28.42 47.14 -9.38
N GLU A 7 29.17 46.85 -8.33
CA GLU A 7 29.69 45.52 -8.07
C GLU A 7 28.53 44.62 -7.66
N THR A 8 27.95 43.94 -8.65
CA THR A 8 27.05 42.81 -8.42
C THR A 8 27.88 41.69 -7.80
N ALA A 9 27.84 41.59 -6.47
CA ALA A 9 28.35 40.42 -5.77
C ALA A 9 27.66 39.16 -6.34
N PRO A 10 28.39 38.06 -6.62
CA PRO A 10 27.76 36.82 -7.00
C PRO A 10 26.89 36.35 -5.83
N SER A 11 25.60 36.16 -6.10
CA SER A 11 24.66 35.53 -5.19
C SER A 11 25.25 34.19 -4.77
N SER A 12 25.69 34.12 -3.52
CA SER A 12 26.21 32.90 -2.89
C SER A 12 25.17 31.79 -3.07
N GLU A 13 25.49 30.77 -3.87
CA GLU A 13 24.70 29.55 -3.95
C GLU A 13 24.71 28.92 -2.55
N THR A 14 23.63 29.15 -1.79
CA THR A 14 23.47 28.61 -0.45
C THR A 14 23.28 27.10 -0.59
N VAL A 15 24.34 26.35 -0.36
CA VAL A 15 24.26 24.89 -0.26
C VAL A 15 23.30 24.56 0.89
N PRO A 16 22.21 23.80 0.65
CA PRO A 16 21.23 23.50 1.69
C PRO A 16 21.90 22.71 2.83
N SER A 17 21.48 22.96 4.07
CA SER A 17 21.99 22.24 5.24
C SER A 17 21.68 20.75 5.14
N VAL A 18 22.47 19.91 5.83
CA VAL A 18 22.25 18.46 5.88
C VAL A 18 20.84 18.11 6.38
N GLU A 19 20.30 18.90 7.32
CA GLU A 19 18.94 18.73 7.83
C GLU A 19 17.89 19.03 6.76
N ALA A 20 18.03 20.13 6.02
CA ALA A 20 17.13 20.47 4.91
C ALA A 20 17.17 19.41 3.79
N GLN A 21 18.36 18.87 3.49
CA GLN A 21 18.51 17.78 2.52
C GLN A 21 17.86 16.48 3.01
N ALA A 22 17.98 16.15 4.30
CA ALA A 22 17.33 14.98 4.89
C ALA A 22 15.80 15.12 4.87
N GLU A 23 15.26 16.30 5.19
CA GLU A 23 13.83 16.59 5.11
C GLU A 23 13.29 16.44 3.68
N GLU A 24 13.98 17.01 2.71
CA GLU A 24 13.62 16.88 1.29
C GLU A 24 13.63 15.40 0.85
N GLN A 25 14.65 14.64 1.27
CA GLN A 25 14.75 13.21 0.98
C GLN A 25 13.61 12.40 1.62
N ILE A 26 13.21 12.74 2.84
CA ILE A 26 12.07 12.11 3.52
C ILE A 26 10.77 12.40 2.77
N LEU A 27 10.55 13.64 2.35
CA LEU A 27 9.35 14.03 1.59
C LEU A 27 9.27 13.27 0.26
N LEU A 28 10.39 13.15 -0.46
CA LEU A 28 10.47 12.36 -1.69
C LEU A 28 10.13 10.89 -1.45
N LEU A 29 10.65 10.28 -0.39
CA LEU A 29 10.36 8.88 -0.06
C LEU A 29 8.90 8.67 0.34
N ARG A 30 8.32 9.62 1.09
CA ARG A 30 6.88 9.58 1.44
C ARG A 30 6.00 9.69 0.22
N GLY A 31 6.29 10.60 -0.71
CA GLY A 31 5.55 10.68 -1.97
C GLY A 31 5.60 9.38 -2.79
N ARG A 32 6.71 8.64 -2.72
CA ARG A 32 6.80 7.30 -3.33
C ARG A 32 5.95 6.25 -2.60
N ILE A 33 5.87 6.32 -1.27
CA ILE A 33 4.98 5.47 -0.47
C ILE A 33 3.52 5.77 -0.82
N ASP A 34 3.14 7.04 -0.88
CA ASP A 34 1.76 7.45 -1.20
C ASP A 34 1.32 6.91 -2.57
N GLN A 35 2.20 6.95 -3.56
CA GLN A 35 1.94 6.36 -4.88
C GLN A 35 1.76 4.84 -4.81
N MET A 36 2.62 4.14 -4.06
CA MET A 36 2.49 2.69 -3.86
C MET A 36 1.19 2.34 -3.12
N ASP A 37 0.77 3.16 -2.15
CA ASP A 37 -0.45 2.95 -1.38
C ASP A 37 -1.71 3.17 -2.24
N ALA A 38 -1.68 4.13 -3.17
CA ALA A 38 -2.75 4.30 -4.16
C ALA A 38 -2.89 3.06 -5.06
N GLU A 39 -1.78 2.53 -5.58
CA GLU A 39 -1.78 1.30 -6.38
C GLU A 39 -2.22 0.07 -5.57
N LEU A 40 -1.81 -0.01 -4.31
CA LEU A 40 -2.23 -1.05 -3.38
C LEU A 40 -3.74 -1.00 -3.12
N ALA A 41 -4.32 0.19 -2.94
CA ALA A 41 -5.75 0.37 -2.73
C ALA A 41 -6.57 -0.20 -3.91
N GLU A 42 -6.17 0.11 -5.15
CA GLU A 42 -6.83 -0.45 -6.33
C GLU A 42 -6.68 -1.98 -6.44
N LEU A 43 -5.51 -2.52 -6.08
CA LEU A 43 -5.29 -3.96 -6.07
C LEU A 43 -6.17 -4.66 -5.02
N LEU A 44 -6.32 -4.06 -3.84
CA LEU A 44 -7.18 -4.56 -2.78
C LEU A 44 -8.66 -4.56 -3.21
N GLU A 45 -9.12 -3.50 -3.86
CA GLU A 45 -10.47 -3.40 -4.42
C GLU A 45 -10.74 -4.53 -5.43
N ARG A 46 -9.86 -4.67 -6.43
CA ARG A 46 -9.97 -5.75 -7.42
C ARG A 46 -9.97 -7.13 -6.77
N ARG A 47 -9.12 -7.34 -5.75
CA ARG A 47 -9.06 -8.60 -5.00
C ARG A 47 -10.37 -8.87 -4.25
N ALA A 48 -10.95 -7.87 -3.61
CA ALA A 48 -12.21 -8.00 -2.88
C ALA A 48 -13.36 -8.38 -3.83
N LEU A 49 -13.46 -7.73 -4.99
CA LEU A 49 -14.46 -8.03 -6.01
C LEU A 49 -14.36 -9.48 -6.53
N ILE A 50 -13.14 -9.97 -6.79
CA ILE A 50 -12.92 -11.37 -7.19
C ILE A 50 -13.27 -12.33 -6.04
N ALA A 51 -12.88 -11.99 -4.80
CA ALA A 51 -13.22 -12.80 -3.64
C ALA A 51 -14.75 -12.91 -3.46
N ALA A 52 -15.49 -11.81 -3.64
CA ALA A 52 -16.95 -11.80 -3.60
C ALA A 52 -17.57 -12.73 -4.66
N GLN A 53 -17.02 -12.75 -5.89
CA GLN A 53 -17.43 -13.71 -6.93
C GLN A 53 -17.23 -15.16 -6.47
N VAL A 54 -16.08 -15.47 -5.87
CA VAL A 54 -15.80 -16.81 -5.32
C VAL A 54 -16.79 -17.16 -4.21
N GLN A 55 -17.09 -16.23 -3.30
CA GLN A 55 -18.00 -16.49 -2.19
C GLN A 55 -19.42 -16.83 -2.65
N ARG A 56 -19.92 -16.16 -3.71
CA ARG A 56 -21.25 -16.46 -4.29
C ARG A 56 -21.36 -17.87 -4.88
N LEU A 57 -20.23 -18.51 -5.20
CA LEU A 57 -20.20 -19.87 -5.73
C LEU A 57 -20.07 -20.94 -4.64
N LYS A 58 -19.68 -20.55 -3.41
CA LYS A 58 -19.46 -21.52 -2.32
C LYS A 58 -20.79 -21.95 -1.70
N PRO A 59 -20.96 -23.24 -1.38
CA PRO A 59 -22.15 -23.74 -0.67
C PRO A 59 -22.25 -23.21 0.76
N VAL A 60 -21.11 -22.93 1.39
CA VAL A 60 -20.99 -22.21 2.67
C VAL A 60 -20.06 -21.02 2.42
N GLY A 61 -20.64 -19.83 2.34
CA GLY A 61 -19.92 -18.60 2.00
C GLY A 61 -19.38 -17.84 3.21
N TYR A 62 -18.66 -16.77 2.91
CA TYR A 62 -18.16 -15.75 3.84
C TYR A 62 -17.25 -16.33 4.92
N PHE A 63 -17.37 -15.85 6.16
CA PHE A 63 -16.53 -16.28 7.27
C PHE A 63 -16.65 -17.78 7.57
N ALA A 64 -17.83 -18.38 7.36
CA ALA A 64 -18.06 -19.81 7.59
C ALA A 64 -17.36 -20.71 6.55
N GLY A 65 -16.93 -20.15 5.41
CA GLY A 65 -16.26 -20.86 4.33
C GLY A 65 -14.76 -20.56 4.21
N ARG A 66 -14.11 -20.06 5.28
CA ARG A 66 -12.65 -19.84 5.30
C ARG A 66 -11.90 -21.17 5.21
N ASP A 67 -10.80 -21.13 4.46
CA ASP A 67 -9.93 -22.27 4.22
C ASP A 67 -8.52 -21.91 4.67
N LEU A 68 -8.21 -22.25 5.92
CA LEU A 68 -6.94 -21.92 6.55
C LEU A 68 -5.75 -22.58 5.85
N GLY A 69 -5.95 -23.75 5.22
CA GLY A 69 -4.91 -24.41 4.43
C GLY A 69 -4.57 -23.59 3.19
N ARG A 70 -5.59 -23.18 2.44
CA ARG A 70 -5.42 -22.34 1.25
C ARG A 70 -4.80 -20.99 1.57
N GLU A 71 -5.14 -20.41 2.71
CA GLU A 71 -4.62 -19.13 3.20
C GLU A 71 -3.15 -19.24 3.60
N ARG A 72 -2.75 -20.34 4.25
CA ARG A 72 -1.35 -20.62 4.57
C ARG A 72 -0.49 -20.77 3.31
N GLU A 73 -0.94 -21.57 2.34
CA GLU A 73 -0.24 -21.73 1.05
C GLU A 73 -0.13 -20.42 0.27
N LEU A 74 -1.12 -19.51 0.44
CA LEU A 74 -1.06 -18.19 -0.17
C LEU A 74 0.11 -17.38 0.41
N VAL A 75 0.24 -17.33 1.74
CA VAL A 75 1.28 -16.51 2.38
C VAL A 75 2.68 -17.09 2.24
N GLU A 76 2.80 -18.42 2.18
CA GLU A 76 4.07 -19.09 1.85
C GLU A 76 4.56 -18.69 0.47
N ARG A 77 3.70 -18.69 -0.56
CA ARG A 77 4.05 -18.21 -1.90
C ARG A 77 4.32 -16.71 -1.93
N MET A 78 3.59 -15.90 -1.17
CA MET A 78 3.86 -14.46 -1.09
C MET A 78 5.22 -14.17 -0.44
N ALA A 79 5.67 -15.00 0.50
CA ALA A 79 6.96 -14.83 1.17
C ALA A 79 8.15 -14.98 0.20
N GLU A 80 8.01 -15.75 -0.88
CA GLU A 80 9.01 -15.83 -1.96
C GLU A 80 9.22 -14.46 -2.64
N HIS A 81 8.17 -13.66 -2.73
CA HIS A 81 8.21 -12.32 -3.33
C HIS A 81 8.51 -11.21 -2.32
N ALA A 82 8.22 -11.43 -1.04
CA ALA A 82 8.42 -10.45 0.04
C ALA A 82 9.25 -11.04 1.19
N PRO A 83 10.52 -11.42 0.94
CA PRO A 83 11.35 -12.11 1.94
C PRO A 83 11.63 -11.26 3.19
N ARG A 84 11.62 -9.92 3.07
CA ARG A 84 11.77 -8.99 4.22
C ARG A 84 10.60 -9.07 5.20
N LEU A 85 9.41 -9.44 4.73
CA LEU A 85 8.22 -9.62 5.58
C LEU A 85 8.14 -11.04 6.12
N GLY A 86 8.45 -12.03 5.27
CA GLY A 86 8.33 -13.45 5.61
C GLY A 86 6.87 -13.89 5.78
N ALA A 87 6.66 -15.20 5.92
CA ALA A 87 5.32 -15.79 5.95
C ALA A 87 4.48 -15.30 7.15
N ASP A 88 5.09 -15.14 8.33
CA ASP A 88 4.35 -14.81 9.55
C ASP A 88 3.72 -13.41 9.49
N ARG A 89 4.48 -12.39 9.09
CA ARG A 89 3.94 -11.02 8.95
C ARG A 89 2.96 -10.92 7.79
N LEU A 90 3.19 -11.69 6.73
CA LEU A 90 2.25 -11.77 5.61
C LEU A 90 0.95 -12.46 6.02
N ALA A 91 0.98 -13.42 6.95
CA ALA A 91 -0.21 -14.03 7.51
C ALA A 91 -1.09 -12.99 8.22
N GLU A 92 -0.51 -12.14 9.07
CA GLU A 92 -1.24 -11.08 9.78
C GLU A 92 -1.86 -10.05 8.81
N ILE A 93 -1.09 -9.61 7.81
CA ILE A 93 -1.58 -8.68 6.78
C ILE A 93 -2.71 -9.31 5.97
N MET A 94 -2.50 -10.54 5.49
CA MET A 94 -3.47 -11.20 4.63
C MET A 94 -4.72 -11.62 5.37
N ASP A 95 -4.64 -11.94 6.65
CA ASP A 95 -5.82 -12.17 7.48
C ASP A 95 -6.74 -10.94 7.51
N SER A 96 -6.15 -9.75 7.68
CA SER A 96 -6.88 -8.49 7.67
C SER A 96 -7.49 -8.20 6.29
N VAL A 97 -6.72 -8.40 5.22
CA VAL A 97 -7.17 -8.20 3.83
C VAL A 97 -8.29 -9.18 3.44
N ILE A 98 -8.19 -10.45 3.86
CA ILE A 98 -9.23 -11.46 3.63
C ILE A 98 -10.49 -11.10 4.39
N SER A 99 -10.36 -10.82 5.70
CA SER A 99 -11.49 -10.51 6.56
C SER A 99 -12.26 -9.27 6.08
N ALA A 100 -11.55 -8.20 5.69
CA ALA A 100 -12.15 -7.01 5.13
C ALA A 100 -12.92 -7.29 3.83
N GLY A 101 -12.32 -8.06 2.91
CA GLY A 101 -12.99 -8.44 1.66
C GLY A 101 -14.22 -9.33 1.86
N LEU A 102 -14.20 -10.22 2.86
CA LEU A 102 -15.37 -11.03 3.22
C LEU A 102 -16.50 -10.18 3.81
N ALA A 103 -16.17 -9.22 4.67
CA ALA A 103 -17.14 -8.29 5.26
C ALA A 103 -17.82 -7.44 4.19
N ALA A 104 -17.04 -6.80 3.30
CA ALA A 104 -17.58 -6.01 2.19
C ALA A 104 -18.52 -6.83 1.29
N ALA A 105 -18.10 -8.05 0.91
CA ALA A 105 -18.94 -8.93 0.10
C ALA A 105 -20.25 -9.34 0.80
N GLN A 106 -20.25 -9.43 2.13
CA GLN A 106 -21.44 -9.76 2.92
C GLN A 106 -22.40 -8.57 3.00
N GLU A 107 -21.87 -7.35 3.17
CA GLU A 107 -22.64 -6.11 3.14
C GLU A 107 -23.29 -5.86 1.76
N GLU A 108 -22.56 -6.11 0.67
CA GLU A 108 -23.09 -6.05 -0.70
C GLU A 108 -24.25 -7.03 -0.91
N ALA A 109 -24.11 -8.28 -0.46
CA ALA A 109 -25.18 -9.27 -0.60
C ALA A 109 -26.42 -8.93 0.25
N ALA A 110 -26.21 -8.37 1.44
CA ALA A 110 -27.29 -7.93 2.31
C ALA A 110 -28.06 -6.72 1.75
N SER A 111 -27.37 -5.81 1.05
CA SER A 111 -27.99 -4.63 0.41
C SER A 111 -28.67 -4.93 -0.94
N ALA A 112 -28.31 -6.05 -1.58
CA ALA A 112 -28.92 -6.52 -2.82
C ALA A 112 -30.17 -7.41 -2.62
N SER A 113 -30.51 -7.75 -1.36
CA SER A 113 -31.66 -8.60 -0.98
C SER A 113 -32.85 -7.76 -0.53
#